data_AF-A0A954F0B1-F1
#
_entry.id   AF-A0A954F0B1-F1
#
_cell.length_a   1.000
_cell.length_b   1.000
_cell.length_c   1.000
_cell.angle_alpha   90.00
_cell.angle_beta   90.00
_cell.angle_gamma   90.00
#
_symmetry.space_group_name_H-M   'P 1'
#
loop_
_entity.id
_entity.type
_entity.pdbx_description
1 polymer ?
#
loop_
_entity_poly.entity_id
_entity_poly.type
_entity_poly.pdbx_seq_one_letter_code
_entity_poly.pdbx_strand_id
1 'polypeptide(L)'
;MPASFQFHLDHTDAGSAARAGRWVTPHGTVETPAFMPVGTRGTVKGVWPHHLREVGSQMILANTYHLALRPGEKVVKELGGLHGMMNWDGPILTDSGGFQVFSLTELRQLDDDKVVFKSHVDGSLLELTPERATEIQQDLGADCIMCLDECPPHDVPVERLREAVDRTTRWARRCRDFHRVDSQALFGIVQGATDESMRERSAEGLLPLDFPGYAVGGLSVGEAPAEMYRTLDFTVPMLPIEKPRYLMGVGRPVDIIEAVLRGIDLFDCVMPT
;
A
#
# COMPACT_ATOMS: atom_id res chain seq x y z
N MET A 1 15.55 -11.10 4.28
CA MET A 1 14.56 -10.38 5.09
C MET A 1 15.11 -10.21 6.50
N PRO A 2 15.01 -9.03 7.13
CA PRO A 2 15.33 -8.89 8.55
C PRO A 2 14.44 -9.85 9.36
N ALA A 3 14.96 -10.40 10.45
CA ALA A 3 14.30 -11.44 11.24
C ALA A 3 12.95 -11.02 11.88
N SER A 4 12.60 -9.74 11.74
CA SER A 4 11.41 -9.08 12.29
C SER A 4 10.13 -9.24 11.46
N PHE A 5 10.23 -9.67 10.19
CA PHE A 5 9.08 -9.82 9.31
C PHE A 5 8.98 -11.22 8.72
N GLN A 6 7.86 -11.89 8.99
CA GLN A 6 7.61 -13.24 8.50
C GLN A 6 6.13 -13.44 8.20
N PHE A 7 5.83 -13.99 7.02
CA PHE A 7 4.51 -14.47 6.69
C PHE A 7 4.44 -15.98 6.91
N HIS A 8 3.54 -16.41 7.79
CA HIS A 8 3.22 -17.81 8.00
C HIS A 8 1.92 -18.13 7.29
N LEU A 9 1.98 -18.99 6.28
CA LEU A 9 0.79 -19.55 5.66
C LEU A 9 0.34 -20.75 6.49
N ASP A 10 -0.78 -20.61 7.21
CA ASP A 10 -1.29 -21.63 8.12
C ASP A 10 -2.21 -22.62 7.38
N HIS A 11 -3.01 -22.13 6.42
CA HIS A 11 -3.89 -22.97 5.61
C HIS A 11 -4.22 -22.35 4.25
N THR A 12 -4.54 -23.20 3.28
CA THR A 12 -5.11 -22.83 1.97
C THR A 12 -6.37 -23.65 1.73
N ASP A 13 -7.42 -23.01 1.25
CA ASP A 13 -8.65 -23.71 0.87
C ASP A 13 -8.43 -24.60 -0.37
N ALA A 14 -9.18 -25.71 -0.46
CA ALA A 14 -9.06 -26.65 -1.57
C ALA A 14 -9.92 -26.27 -2.80
N GLY A 15 -10.96 -25.44 -2.61
CA GLY A 15 -11.91 -25.05 -3.64
C GLY A 15 -11.67 -23.65 -4.23
N SER A 16 -10.73 -22.89 -3.68
CA SER A 16 -10.43 -21.50 -4.06
C SER A 16 -8.95 -21.19 -3.83
N ALA A 17 -8.53 -19.96 -4.13
CA ALA A 17 -7.18 -19.47 -3.81
C ALA A 17 -7.09 -18.83 -2.41
N ALA A 18 -8.14 -18.98 -1.59
CA ALA A 18 -8.20 -18.38 -0.25
C ALA A 18 -7.12 -18.95 0.68
N ARG A 19 -6.60 -18.06 1.52
CA ARG A 19 -5.48 -18.34 2.42
C ARG A 19 -5.77 -17.80 3.81
N ALA A 20 -5.42 -18.59 4.81
CA ALA A 20 -5.35 -18.14 6.20
C ALA A 20 -3.89 -18.15 6.65
N GLY A 21 -3.45 -17.07 7.27
CA GLY A 21 -2.05 -16.92 7.66
C GLY A 21 -1.83 -15.85 8.71
N ARG A 22 -0.56 -15.60 9.01
CA ARG A 22 -0.12 -14.63 10.02
C ARG A 22 1.05 -13.82 9.51
N TRP A 23 0.92 -12.50 9.51
CA TRP A 23 1.99 -11.55 9.22
C TRP A 23 2.59 -11.04 10.53
N VAL A 24 3.82 -11.42 10.82
CA VAL A 24 4.56 -11.01 12.01
C VAL A 24 5.27 -9.69 11.73
N THR A 25 5.07 -8.69 12.59
CA THR A 25 5.76 -7.40 12.56
C THR A 25 6.36 -7.07 13.94
N PRO A 26 7.22 -6.04 14.04
CA PRO A 26 7.75 -5.57 15.33
C PRO A 26 6.69 -5.19 16.37
N HIS A 27 5.53 -4.69 15.95
CA HIS A 27 4.46 -4.24 16.86
C HIS A 27 3.31 -5.22 17.02
N GLY A 28 3.39 -6.42 16.43
CA GLY A 28 2.39 -7.46 16.64
C GLY A 28 2.24 -8.42 15.47
N THR A 29 1.36 -9.39 15.63
CA THR A 29 0.98 -10.31 14.55
C THR A 29 -0.40 -9.93 14.02
N VAL A 30 -0.53 -9.94 12.70
CA VAL A 30 -1.78 -9.71 11.97
C VAL A 30 -2.26 -11.04 11.41
N GLU A 31 -3.43 -11.50 11.80
CA GLU A 31 -4.09 -12.66 11.18
C GLU A 31 -4.66 -12.25 9.82
N THR A 32 -4.38 -13.02 8.78
CA THR A 32 -4.83 -12.75 7.42
C THR A 32 -5.87 -13.80 6.99
N PRO A 33 -6.95 -13.40 6.28
CA PRO A 33 -7.16 -12.09 5.68
C PRO A 33 -7.53 -10.97 6.68
N ALA A 34 -7.00 -9.76 6.50
CA ALA A 34 -7.20 -8.62 7.40
C ALA A 34 -7.72 -7.37 6.69
N PHE A 35 -8.58 -6.61 7.36
CA PHE A 35 -9.00 -5.28 6.94
C PHE A 35 -8.36 -4.21 7.82
N MET A 36 -7.78 -3.18 7.21
CA MET A 36 -7.08 -2.08 7.86
C MET A 36 -7.96 -0.81 7.87
N PRO A 37 -8.45 -0.37 9.04
CA PRO A 37 -9.08 0.94 9.17
C PRO A 37 -8.12 2.07 8.78
N VAL A 38 -8.65 3.10 8.11
CA VAL A 38 -7.83 4.17 7.52
C VAL A 38 -7.76 5.40 8.42
N GLY A 39 -6.55 5.69 8.90
CA GLY A 39 -6.19 6.88 9.67
C GLY A 39 -5.60 7.99 8.81
N THR A 40 -6.43 8.84 8.21
CA THR A 40 -6.00 9.87 7.24
C THR A 40 -4.96 10.85 7.80
N ARG A 41 -5.05 11.25 9.08
CA ARG A 41 -4.14 12.24 9.71
C ARG A 41 -3.60 11.74 11.04
N GLY A 42 -3.21 10.46 11.09
CA GLY A 42 -2.83 9.82 12.35
C GLY A 42 -4.03 9.62 13.29
N THR A 43 -5.23 9.46 12.73
CA THR A 43 -6.44 9.13 13.48
C THR A 43 -7.48 8.55 12.54
N VAL A 44 -8.10 7.43 12.95
CA VAL A 44 -9.29 6.89 12.29
C VAL A 44 -10.47 7.79 12.67
N LYS A 45 -11.12 8.39 11.68
CA LYS A 45 -12.11 9.46 11.93
C LYS A 45 -13.26 8.94 12.80
N GLY A 46 -13.51 9.64 13.91
CA GLY A 46 -14.60 9.33 14.83
C GLY A 46 -14.36 8.11 15.73
N VAL A 47 -13.18 7.48 15.68
CA VAL A 47 -12.88 6.26 16.43
C VAL A 47 -11.63 6.45 17.28
N TRP A 48 -11.73 6.18 18.58
CA TRP A 48 -10.58 6.19 19.48
C TRP A 48 -9.75 4.90 19.34
N PRO A 49 -8.44 4.93 19.58
CA PRO A 49 -7.59 3.74 19.48
C PRO A 49 -8.07 2.54 20.30
N HIS A 50 -8.64 2.75 21.49
CA HIS A 50 -9.15 1.65 22.31
C HIS A 50 -10.38 0.96 21.68
N HIS A 51 -11.26 1.70 20.99
CA HIS A 51 -12.37 1.09 20.26
C HIS A 51 -11.89 0.21 19.11
N LEU A 52 -10.79 0.59 18.42
CA LEU A 52 -10.18 -0.25 17.38
C LEU A 52 -9.71 -1.60 17.94
N ARG A 53 -9.12 -1.59 19.15
CA ARG A 53 -8.73 -2.82 19.85
C ARG A 53 -9.94 -3.66 20.26
N GLU A 54 -10.99 -3.02 20.78
CA GLU A 54 -12.22 -3.71 21.20
C GLU A 54 -12.92 -4.45 20.05
N VAL A 55 -12.89 -3.89 18.84
CA VAL A 55 -13.44 -4.55 17.64
C VAL A 55 -12.46 -5.54 16.99
N GLY A 56 -11.28 -5.72 17.57
CA GLY A 56 -10.29 -6.69 17.10
C GLY A 56 -9.44 -6.23 15.92
N SER A 57 -9.36 -4.93 15.63
CA SER A 57 -8.41 -4.44 14.62
C SER A 57 -6.98 -4.71 15.08
N GLN A 58 -6.20 -5.39 14.23
CA GLN A 58 -4.79 -5.70 14.50
C GLN A 58 -3.85 -4.74 13.78
N MET A 59 -4.27 -4.17 12.65
CA MET A 59 -3.45 -3.29 11.82
C MET A 59 -4.28 -2.13 11.30
N ILE A 60 -3.66 -0.97 11.13
CA ILE A 60 -4.29 0.22 10.57
C ILE A 60 -3.45 0.78 9.43
N LEU A 61 -4.10 1.53 8.53
CA LEU A 61 -3.41 2.29 7.50
C LEU A 61 -3.30 3.76 7.91
N ALA A 62 -2.15 4.40 7.71
CA ALA A 62 -1.97 5.83 7.87
C ALA A 62 -1.57 6.47 6.52
N ASN A 63 -2.13 7.64 6.20
CA ASN A 63 -1.85 8.29 4.92
C ASN A 63 -0.60 9.18 5.01
N THR A 64 0.47 8.79 4.33
CA THR A 64 1.76 9.50 4.30
C THR A 64 1.62 10.91 3.79
N TYR A 65 0.85 11.11 2.72
CA TYR A 65 0.65 12.42 2.09
C TYR A 65 0.18 13.47 3.09
N HIS A 66 -0.84 13.15 3.87
CA HIS A 66 -1.42 14.11 4.81
C HIS A 66 -0.47 14.37 5.99
N LEU A 67 0.18 13.33 6.49
CA LEU A 67 1.12 13.41 7.61
C LEU A 67 2.38 14.21 7.26
N ALA A 68 2.89 14.04 6.04
CA ALA A 68 4.04 14.78 5.52
C ALA A 68 3.74 16.28 5.36
N LEU A 69 2.52 16.64 4.96
CA LEU A 69 2.10 18.03 4.88
C LEU A 69 1.84 18.64 6.26
N ARG A 70 1.15 17.90 7.14
CA ARG A 70 0.83 18.35 8.49
C ARG A 70 0.54 17.14 9.41
N PRO A 71 1.28 16.97 10.51
CA PRO A 71 2.19 17.94 11.13
C PRO A 71 3.60 18.01 10.53
N GLY A 72 3.94 17.14 9.56
CA GLY A 72 5.29 16.96 9.04
C GLY A 72 5.97 15.76 9.68
N GLU A 73 6.68 14.96 8.90
CA GLU A 73 7.26 13.68 9.33
C GLU A 73 8.29 13.84 10.45
N LYS A 74 9.07 14.93 10.43
CA LYS A 74 10.07 15.20 11.48
C LYS A 74 9.38 15.47 12.83
N VAL A 75 8.24 16.17 12.83
CA VAL A 75 7.43 16.39 14.04
C VAL A 75 6.84 15.06 14.54
N VAL A 76 6.31 14.23 13.65
CA VAL A 76 5.81 12.89 14.02
C VAL A 76 6.93 12.06 14.66
N LYS A 77 8.13 12.09 14.08
CA LYS A 77 9.30 11.40 14.61
C LYS A 77 9.67 11.87 16.02
N GLU A 78 9.70 13.18 16.25
CA GLU A 78 9.97 13.78 17.57
C GLU A 78 8.92 13.39 18.63
N LEU A 79 7.68 13.15 18.22
CA LEU A 79 6.58 12.68 19.09
C LEU A 79 6.61 11.16 19.34
N GLY A 80 7.67 10.46 18.92
CA GLY A 80 7.81 9.02 19.10
C GLY A 80 7.29 8.19 17.92
N GLY A 81 7.24 8.77 16.72
CA GLY A 81 6.70 8.12 15.52
C GLY A 81 5.18 8.07 15.52
N LEU A 82 4.60 7.40 14.51
CA LEU A 82 3.15 7.26 14.38
C LEU A 82 2.54 6.53 15.57
N HIS A 83 3.14 5.45 16.04
CA HIS A 83 2.65 4.70 17.20
C HIS A 83 2.50 5.60 18.44
N GLY A 84 3.54 6.38 18.76
CA GLY A 84 3.52 7.34 19.87
C GLY A 84 2.49 8.44 19.69
N MET A 85 2.48 9.09 18.52
CA MET A 85 1.55 10.20 18.23
C MET A 85 0.08 9.74 18.22
N MET A 86 -0.20 8.55 17.69
CA MET A 86 -1.56 8.00 17.56
C MET A 86 -2.03 7.28 18.82
N ASN A 87 -1.13 7.01 19.77
CA ASN A 87 -1.36 6.11 20.91
C ASN A 87 -1.87 4.73 20.45
N TRP A 88 -1.27 4.22 19.36
CA TRP A 88 -1.54 2.92 18.76
C TRP A 88 -0.30 2.05 18.87
N ASP A 89 -0.44 0.88 19.49
CA ASP A 89 0.64 -0.06 19.80
C ASP A 89 0.67 -1.27 18.87
N GLY A 90 -0.28 -1.38 17.93
CA GLY A 90 -0.31 -2.43 16.92
C GLY A 90 0.41 -2.04 15.62
N PRO A 91 0.50 -2.98 14.67
CA PRO A 91 1.03 -2.74 13.34
C PRO A 91 0.40 -1.54 12.60
N ILE A 92 1.23 -0.77 11.89
CA ILE A 92 0.80 0.32 11.01
C ILE A 92 1.35 0.09 9.59
N LEU A 93 0.49 0.26 8.59
CA LEU A 93 0.88 0.43 7.18
C LEU A 93 0.82 1.90 6.80
N THR A 94 1.83 2.43 6.12
CA THR A 94 1.73 3.73 5.44
C THR A 94 1.70 3.56 3.95
N ASP A 95 0.81 4.26 3.27
CA ASP A 95 0.82 4.34 1.81
C ASP A 95 1.99 5.22 1.31
N SER A 96 2.28 5.18 0.00
CA SER A 96 3.40 5.93 -0.56
C SER A 96 3.11 7.43 -0.75
N GLY A 97 1.83 7.82 -0.68
CA GLY A 97 1.33 9.13 -1.10
C GLY A 97 1.10 9.26 -2.61
N GLY A 98 1.45 8.25 -3.42
CA GLY A 98 1.32 8.28 -4.88
C GLY A 98 -0.14 8.29 -5.39
N PHE A 99 -1.07 7.69 -4.64
CA PHE A 99 -2.49 7.72 -5.02
C PHE A 99 -3.13 9.11 -4.81
N GLN A 100 -2.74 9.85 -3.78
CA GLN A 100 -3.25 11.21 -3.55
C GLN A 100 -2.78 12.14 -4.67
N VAL A 101 -1.59 11.89 -5.21
CA VAL A 101 -1.08 12.52 -6.43
C VAL A 101 -1.93 12.19 -7.66
N PHE A 102 -2.52 10.99 -7.74
CA PHE A 102 -3.55 10.68 -8.74
C PHE A 102 -4.84 11.47 -8.50
N SER A 103 -5.36 11.54 -7.27
CA SER A 103 -6.63 12.22 -6.98
C SER A 103 -6.59 13.76 -7.12
N LEU A 104 -5.41 14.37 -7.16
CA LEU A 104 -5.19 15.83 -7.23
C LEU A 104 -4.70 16.29 -8.63
N THR A 105 -5.17 15.62 -9.69
CA THR A 105 -4.69 15.69 -11.08
C THR A 105 -4.41 17.09 -11.65
N GLU A 106 -5.16 18.13 -11.27
CA GLU A 106 -4.98 19.48 -11.84
C GLU A 106 -3.66 20.16 -11.45
N LEU A 107 -2.96 19.67 -10.43
CA LEU A 107 -1.83 20.36 -9.81
C LEU A 107 -0.52 19.56 -9.81
N ARG A 108 -0.38 18.55 -10.69
CA ARG A 108 0.79 17.65 -10.71
C ARG A 108 1.71 17.83 -11.93
N GLN A 109 3.01 17.72 -11.71
CA GLN A 109 4.04 17.53 -12.73
C GLN A 109 4.78 16.24 -12.42
N LEU A 110 4.87 15.34 -13.39
CA LEU A 110 5.41 13.99 -13.22
C LEU A 110 6.47 13.73 -14.29
N ASP A 111 7.67 13.40 -13.87
CA ASP A 111 8.78 12.99 -14.74
C ASP A 111 9.31 11.61 -14.30
N ASP A 112 10.43 11.17 -14.86
CA ASP A 112 11.03 9.88 -14.54
C ASP A 112 11.66 9.83 -13.14
N ASP A 113 11.95 10.99 -12.55
CA ASP A 113 12.68 11.09 -11.29
C ASP A 113 11.77 11.32 -10.09
N LYS A 114 10.65 12.00 -10.31
CA LYS A 114 9.81 12.55 -9.24
C LYS A 114 8.38 12.86 -9.69
N VAL A 115 7.57 13.15 -8.67
CA VAL A 115 6.32 13.86 -8.83
C VAL A 115 6.30 15.11 -7.97
N VAL A 116 5.89 16.22 -8.58
CA VAL A 116 5.69 17.51 -7.92
C VAL A 116 4.22 17.82 -7.91
N PHE A 117 3.69 18.22 -6.77
CA PHE A 117 2.30 18.67 -6.67
C PHE A 117 2.13 19.81 -5.69
N LYS A 118 1.00 20.49 -5.80
CA LYS A 118 0.63 21.58 -4.90
C LYS A 118 -0.14 21.06 -3.69
N SER A 119 0.29 21.44 -2.49
CA SER A 119 -0.39 21.17 -1.23
C SER A 119 -1.80 21.78 -1.23
N HIS A 120 -2.80 20.97 -0.87
CA HIS A 120 -4.18 21.43 -0.68
C HIS A 120 -4.37 22.25 0.62
N VAL A 121 -3.35 22.31 1.49
CA VAL A 121 -3.42 22.99 2.79
C VAL A 121 -3.05 24.47 2.65
N ASP A 122 -1.95 24.75 1.95
CA ASP A 122 -1.33 26.08 1.91
C ASP A 122 -0.83 26.48 0.51
N GLY A 123 -0.94 25.59 -0.48
CA GLY A 123 -0.50 25.85 -1.83
C GLY A 123 1.01 25.72 -2.06
N SER A 124 1.79 25.26 -1.07
CA SER A 124 3.22 24.97 -1.25
C SER A 124 3.44 23.84 -2.26
N LEU A 125 4.59 23.81 -2.92
CA LEU A 125 4.96 22.69 -3.79
C LEU A 125 5.64 21.60 -2.95
N LEU A 126 5.14 20.37 -3.04
CA LEU A 126 5.79 19.19 -2.51
C LEU A 126 6.36 18.37 -3.65
N GLU A 127 7.65 18.04 -3.53
CA GLU A 127 8.37 17.15 -4.44
C GLU A 127 8.55 15.79 -3.76
N LEU A 128 8.00 14.75 -4.38
CA LEU A 128 8.17 13.35 -3.97
C LEU A 128 8.99 12.61 -5.01
N THR A 129 10.23 12.30 -4.65
CA THR A 129 11.02 11.25 -5.30
C THR A 129 10.79 9.92 -4.57
N PRO A 130 11.12 8.77 -5.19
CA PRO A 130 11.17 7.46 -4.50
C PRO A 130 11.93 7.49 -3.16
N GLU A 131 13.08 8.14 -3.12
CA GLU A 131 13.89 8.28 -1.90
C GLU A 131 13.20 9.14 -0.85
N ARG A 132 12.61 10.29 -1.24
CA ARG A 132 11.92 11.17 -0.30
C ARG A 132 10.65 10.52 0.25
N ALA A 133 9.88 9.82 -0.58
CA ALA A 133 8.71 9.06 -0.13
C ALA A 133 9.09 7.95 0.88
N THR A 134 10.22 7.27 0.64
CA THR A 134 10.76 6.27 1.56
C THR A 134 11.29 6.91 2.85
N GLU A 135 12.01 8.04 2.76
CA GLU A 135 12.50 8.80 3.92
C GLU A 135 11.36 9.24 4.84
N ILE A 136 10.29 9.81 4.26
CA ILE A 136 9.12 10.24 5.02
C ILE A 136 8.52 9.06 5.78
N GLN A 137 8.28 7.93 5.12
CA GLN A 137 7.73 6.75 5.77
C GLN A 137 8.67 6.15 6.84
N GLN A 138 10.00 6.25 6.64
CA GLN A 138 10.97 5.87 7.66
C GLN A 138 10.91 6.75 8.91
N ASP A 139 10.71 8.06 8.74
CA ASP A 139 10.55 9.00 9.85
C ASP A 139 9.20 8.86 10.56
N LEU A 140 8.14 8.50 9.81
CA LEU A 140 6.83 8.18 10.38
C LEU A 140 6.89 6.90 11.23
N GLY A 141 7.79 5.97 10.94
CA GLY A 141 8.06 4.79 11.77
C GLY A 141 6.99 3.68 11.69
N ALA A 142 6.27 3.57 10.57
CA ALA A 142 5.28 2.51 10.35
C ALA A 142 5.92 1.12 10.13
N ASP A 143 5.28 0.04 10.55
CA ASP A 143 5.77 -1.33 10.35
C ASP A 143 5.89 -1.74 8.88
N CYS A 144 4.94 -1.30 8.06
CA CYS A 144 4.89 -1.57 6.63
C CYS A 144 4.82 -0.25 5.85
N ILE A 145 5.68 -0.10 4.87
CA ILE A 145 5.79 1.09 4.03
C ILE A 145 5.64 0.68 2.57
N MET A 146 5.08 1.54 1.74
CA MET A 146 4.82 1.25 0.33
C MET A 146 5.84 1.95 -0.57
N CYS A 147 6.31 1.26 -1.61
CA CYS A 147 7.08 1.89 -2.70
C CYS A 147 6.27 3.03 -3.34
N LEU A 148 6.93 4.11 -3.72
CA LEU A 148 6.32 5.11 -4.60
C LEU A 148 6.06 4.48 -5.98
N ASP A 149 4.85 4.66 -6.49
CA ASP A 149 4.38 4.14 -7.75
C ASP A 149 3.66 5.21 -8.57
N GLU A 150 3.41 4.89 -9.84
CA GLU A 150 2.54 5.69 -10.69
C GLU A 150 1.23 4.93 -10.95
N CYS A 151 0.13 5.45 -10.41
CA CYS A 151 -1.22 4.95 -10.68
C CYS A 151 -1.89 5.79 -11.78
N PRO A 152 -1.93 5.32 -13.05
CA PRO A 152 -2.64 6.03 -14.10
C PRO A 152 -4.17 5.82 -14.02
N PRO A 153 -4.98 6.63 -14.72
CA PRO A 153 -6.42 6.38 -14.87
C PRO A 153 -6.69 5.02 -15.52
N HIS A 154 -7.86 4.43 -15.24
CA HIS A 154 -8.22 3.11 -15.77
C HIS A 154 -8.37 3.07 -17.30
N ASP A 155 -8.73 4.20 -17.92
CA ASP A 155 -9.00 4.36 -19.35
C ASP A 155 -7.81 4.92 -20.15
N VAL A 156 -6.62 4.91 -19.54
CA VAL A 156 -5.40 5.44 -20.17
C VAL A 156 -4.98 4.58 -21.38
N PRO A 157 -4.43 5.17 -22.47
CA PRO A 157 -3.88 4.39 -23.58
C PRO A 157 -2.78 3.41 -23.11
N VAL A 158 -2.71 2.24 -23.78
CA VAL A 158 -1.81 1.14 -23.41
C VAL A 158 -0.33 1.58 -23.38
N GLU A 159 0.08 2.49 -24.26
CA GLU A 159 1.44 3.02 -24.30
C GLU A 159 1.77 3.78 -23.02
N ARG A 160 0.83 4.60 -22.52
CA ARG A 160 1.02 5.38 -21.29
C ARG A 160 0.91 4.51 -20.04
N LEU A 161 0.07 3.46 -20.10
CA LEU A 161 0.02 2.42 -19.06
C LEU A 161 1.37 1.70 -18.95
N ARG A 162 1.96 1.32 -20.09
CA ARG A 162 3.28 0.69 -20.14
C ARG A 162 4.36 1.59 -19.56
N GLU A 163 4.34 2.89 -19.88
CA GLU A 163 5.26 3.87 -19.28
C GLU A 163 5.10 3.97 -17.76
N ALA A 164 3.86 3.93 -17.24
CA ALA A 164 3.60 3.96 -15.81
C ALA A 164 4.09 2.69 -15.09
N VAL A 165 3.90 1.52 -15.70
CA VAL A 165 4.42 0.23 -15.21
C VAL A 165 5.95 0.22 -15.18
N ASP A 166 6.58 0.67 -16.26
CA ASP A 166 8.04 0.73 -16.37
C ASP A 166 8.64 1.72 -15.36
N ARG A 167 7.99 2.88 -15.16
CA ARG A 167 8.40 3.88 -14.17
C ARG A 167 8.22 3.38 -12.75
N THR A 168 7.08 2.74 -12.44
CA THR A 168 6.82 2.10 -11.14
C THR A 168 7.90 1.07 -10.82
N THR A 169 8.33 0.26 -11.80
CA THR A 169 9.43 -0.69 -11.61
C THR A 169 10.77 0.00 -11.31
N ARG A 170 11.10 1.08 -12.03
CA ARG A 170 12.30 1.89 -11.75
C ARG A 170 12.26 2.52 -10.36
N TRP A 171 11.11 3.08 -9.97
CA TRP A 171 10.90 3.71 -8.67
C TRP A 171 10.93 2.71 -7.52
N ALA A 172 10.36 1.52 -7.69
CA ALA A 172 10.42 0.46 -6.70
C ALA A 172 11.87 0.05 -6.40
N ARG A 173 12.72 -0.07 -7.44
CA ARG A 173 14.15 -0.34 -7.27
C ARG A 173 14.84 0.77 -6.46
N ARG A 174 14.54 2.04 -6.78
CA ARG A 174 15.08 3.20 -6.05
C ARG A 174 14.63 3.22 -4.57
N CYS A 175 13.35 2.96 -4.30
CA CYS A 175 12.84 2.84 -2.93
C CYS A 175 13.58 1.74 -2.16
N ARG A 176 13.72 0.55 -2.76
CA ARG A 176 14.43 -0.59 -2.16
C ARG A 176 15.89 -0.27 -1.87
N ASP A 177 16.60 0.32 -2.83
CA ASP A 177 18.03 0.61 -2.70
C ASP A 177 18.27 1.75 -1.68
N PHE A 178 17.29 2.62 -1.47
CA PHE A 178 17.33 3.68 -0.45
C PHE A 178 16.91 3.20 0.95
N HIS A 179 16.01 2.23 1.05
CA HIS A 179 15.49 1.71 2.33
C HIS A 179 16.60 1.07 3.16
N ARG A 180 16.80 1.57 4.40
CA ARG A 180 17.86 1.09 5.31
C ARG A 180 17.35 0.66 6.70
N VAL A 181 16.04 0.68 6.93
CA VAL A 181 15.45 0.43 8.26
C VAL A 181 14.91 -1.00 8.34
N ASP A 182 15.58 -1.85 9.11
CA ASP A 182 15.21 -3.27 9.29
C ASP A 182 13.93 -3.50 10.11
N SER A 183 13.45 -2.47 10.82
CA SER A 183 12.19 -2.50 11.56
C SER A 183 10.98 -2.12 10.72
N GLN A 184 11.14 -1.92 9.41
CA GLN A 184 10.04 -1.62 8.49
C GLN A 184 10.13 -2.49 7.23
N ALA A 185 9.01 -3.09 6.84
CA ALA A 185 8.89 -3.84 5.59
C ALA A 185 8.49 -2.90 4.45
N LEU A 186 9.21 -2.94 3.32
CA LEU A 186 8.87 -2.18 2.12
C LEU A 186 8.13 -3.07 1.12
N PHE A 187 6.89 -2.74 0.77
CA PHE A 187 6.11 -3.51 -0.20
C PHE A 187 6.21 -2.92 -1.61
N GLY A 188 6.35 -3.80 -2.59
CA GLY A 188 6.24 -3.44 -4.01
C GLY A 188 4.77 -3.32 -4.43
N ILE A 189 4.47 -2.49 -5.43
CA ILE A 189 3.11 -2.30 -5.94
C ILE A 189 3.05 -2.74 -7.40
N VAL A 190 2.29 -3.80 -7.66
CA VAL A 190 2.00 -4.28 -9.01
C VAL A 190 0.99 -3.34 -9.64
N GLN A 191 1.33 -2.80 -10.80
CA GLN A 191 0.49 -1.91 -11.62
C GLN A 191 0.13 -2.59 -12.94
N GLY A 192 -0.71 -1.96 -13.76
CA GLY A 192 -1.12 -2.50 -15.07
C GLY A 192 -2.63 -2.44 -15.35
N ALA A 193 -3.39 -1.70 -14.54
CA ALA A 193 -4.85 -1.57 -14.69
C ALA A 193 -5.52 -2.96 -14.83
N THR A 194 -6.45 -3.12 -15.76
CA THR A 194 -7.12 -4.40 -16.05
C THR A 194 -6.47 -5.18 -17.20
N ASP A 195 -5.25 -4.79 -17.63
CA ASP A 195 -4.52 -5.42 -18.73
C ASP A 195 -3.57 -6.52 -18.23
N GLU A 196 -3.79 -7.76 -18.69
CA GLU A 196 -3.02 -8.94 -18.30
C GLU A 196 -1.54 -8.85 -18.65
N SER A 197 -1.21 -8.37 -19.85
CA SER A 197 0.18 -8.24 -20.30
C SER A 197 0.93 -7.17 -19.50
N MET A 198 0.25 -6.10 -19.09
CA MET A 198 0.84 -5.06 -18.25
C MET A 198 1.03 -5.53 -16.81
N ARG A 199 0.11 -6.34 -16.27
CA ARG A 199 0.26 -6.96 -14.94
C ARG A 199 1.42 -7.95 -14.92
N GLU A 200 1.55 -8.79 -15.95
CA GLU A 200 2.69 -9.70 -16.12
C GLU A 200 4.01 -8.92 -16.16
N ARG A 201 4.11 -7.90 -17.01
CA ARG A 201 5.28 -7.03 -17.11
C ARG A 201 5.64 -6.38 -15.77
N SER A 202 4.63 -5.92 -15.02
CA SER A 202 4.85 -5.33 -13.70
C SER A 202 5.37 -6.37 -12.71
N ALA A 203 4.81 -7.57 -12.69
CA ALA A 203 5.29 -8.66 -11.83
C ALA A 203 6.72 -9.06 -12.20
N GLU A 204 7.03 -9.31 -13.48
CA GLU A 204 8.38 -9.64 -13.96
C GLU A 204 9.44 -8.60 -13.54
N GLY A 205 9.07 -7.32 -13.53
CA GLY A 205 9.95 -6.24 -13.08
C GLY A 205 10.18 -6.19 -11.56
N LEU A 206 9.15 -6.53 -10.77
CA LEU A 206 9.14 -6.37 -9.31
C LEU A 206 9.58 -7.61 -8.55
N LEU A 207 9.29 -8.82 -9.04
CA LEU A 207 9.62 -10.07 -8.34
C LEU A 207 11.13 -10.24 -8.12
N PRO A 208 12.02 -9.94 -9.08
CA PRO A 208 13.47 -10.01 -8.87
C PRO A 208 13.99 -9.02 -7.81
N LEU A 209 13.17 -8.04 -7.39
CA LEU A 209 13.54 -7.10 -6.34
C LEU A 209 13.35 -7.67 -4.92
N ASP A 210 12.63 -8.80 -4.79
CA ASP A 210 12.46 -9.58 -3.56
C ASP A 210 11.91 -8.79 -2.36
N PHE A 211 10.79 -8.09 -2.55
CA PHE A 211 10.12 -7.36 -1.46
C PHE A 211 9.51 -8.33 -0.42
N PRO A 212 9.43 -7.97 0.86
CA PRO A 212 8.75 -8.76 1.90
C PRO A 212 7.26 -9.00 1.65
N GLY A 213 6.61 -8.18 0.82
CA GLY A 213 5.21 -8.29 0.43
C GLY A 213 4.91 -7.52 -0.86
N TYR A 214 3.76 -7.82 -1.46
CA TYR A 214 3.35 -7.23 -2.74
C TYR A 214 1.91 -6.74 -2.68
N ALA A 215 1.69 -5.50 -3.09
CA ALA A 215 0.37 -4.95 -3.28
C ALA A 215 -0.08 -5.03 -4.74
N VAL A 216 -1.40 -5.09 -4.93
CA VAL A 216 -2.07 -4.93 -6.21
C VAL A 216 -2.69 -3.54 -6.21
N GLY A 217 -2.05 -2.61 -6.92
CA GLY A 217 -2.50 -1.22 -7.08
C GLY A 217 -3.26 -1.01 -8.40
N GLY A 218 -3.83 0.18 -8.57
CA GLY A 218 -4.50 0.57 -9.81
C GLY A 218 -5.79 -0.20 -10.10
N LEU A 219 -6.48 -0.65 -9.05
CA LEU A 219 -7.83 -1.23 -9.07
C LEU A 219 -8.73 -0.43 -8.11
N SER A 220 -10.04 -0.61 -8.24
CA SER A 220 -11.09 0.20 -7.63
C SER A 220 -10.99 1.70 -7.98
N VAL A 221 -10.58 2.00 -9.21
CA VAL A 221 -10.34 3.36 -9.73
C VAL A 221 -11.28 3.77 -10.86
N GLY A 222 -12.27 2.94 -11.16
CA GLY A 222 -13.37 3.26 -12.08
C GLY A 222 -13.91 2.06 -12.86
N GLU A 223 -13.19 0.95 -12.86
CA GLU A 223 -13.57 -0.30 -13.51
C GLU A 223 -14.76 -0.98 -12.80
N ALA A 224 -15.44 -1.88 -13.51
CA ALA A 224 -16.52 -2.66 -12.90
C ALA A 224 -15.94 -3.73 -11.95
N PRO A 225 -16.64 -4.11 -10.86
CA PRO A 225 -16.17 -5.15 -9.94
C PRO A 225 -15.79 -6.47 -10.62
N ALA A 226 -16.53 -6.88 -11.65
CA ALA A 226 -16.22 -8.08 -12.42
C ALA A 226 -14.86 -8.01 -13.16
N GLU A 227 -14.45 -6.81 -13.60
CA GLU A 227 -13.16 -6.59 -14.25
C GLU A 227 -12.02 -6.61 -13.22
N MET A 228 -12.24 -6.03 -12.04
CA MET A 228 -11.33 -6.15 -10.91
C MET A 228 -11.11 -7.63 -10.54
N TYR A 229 -12.18 -8.40 -10.39
CA TYR A 229 -12.10 -9.83 -10.06
C TYR A 229 -11.33 -10.63 -11.11
N ARG A 230 -11.64 -10.42 -12.39
CA ARG A 230 -10.90 -11.03 -13.49
C ARG A 230 -9.42 -10.63 -13.45
N THR A 231 -9.12 -9.39 -13.09
CA THR A 231 -7.74 -8.92 -12.97
C THR A 231 -6.98 -9.62 -11.85
N LEU A 232 -7.64 -9.87 -10.72
CA LEU A 232 -7.07 -10.67 -9.64
C LEU A 232 -6.82 -12.12 -10.06
N ASP A 233 -7.70 -12.72 -10.88
CA ASP A 233 -7.57 -14.10 -11.36
C ASP A 233 -6.26 -14.36 -12.10
N PHE A 234 -5.76 -13.38 -12.87
CA PHE A 234 -4.45 -13.51 -13.54
C PHE A 234 -3.29 -12.85 -12.80
N THR A 235 -3.53 -11.80 -12.00
CA THR A 235 -2.44 -11.09 -11.29
C THR A 235 -1.94 -11.87 -10.06
N VAL A 236 -2.86 -12.37 -9.23
CA VAL A 236 -2.48 -12.96 -7.93
C VAL A 236 -1.67 -14.26 -8.08
N PRO A 237 -1.93 -15.15 -9.06
CA PRO A 237 -1.10 -16.34 -9.29
C PRO A 237 0.36 -16.03 -9.63
N MET A 238 0.65 -14.84 -10.16
CA MET A 238 2.02 -14.40 -10.46
C MET A 238 2.80 -14.06 -9.17
N LEU A 239 2.11 -13.81 -8.05
CA LEU A 239 2.73 -13.33 -6.82
C LEU A 239 3.18 -14.49 -5.91
N PRO A 240 4.32 -14.35 -5.21
CA PRO A 240 4.86 -15.42 -4.38
C PRO A 240 3.87 -15.83 -3.28
N ILE A 241 3.78 -17.13 -3.03
CA ILE A 241 2.81 -17.69 -2.09
C ILE A 241 3.26 -17.49 -0.63
N GLU A 242 4.56 -17.38 -0.39
CA GLU A 242 5.16 -17.19 0.93
C GLU A 242 5.18 -15.73 1.40
N LYS A 243 4.48 -14.84 0.69
CA LYS A 243 4.43 -13.40 0.97
C LYS A 243 2.98 -12.91 1.05
N PRO A 244 2.72 -11.86 1.86
CA PRO A 244 1.39 -11.26 1.94
C PRO A 244 1.08 -10.48 0.66
N ARG A 245 -0.20 -10.53 0.28
CA ARG A 245 -0.78 -9.89 -0.90
C ARG A 245 -1.81 -8.85 -0.45
N TYR A 246 -1.58 -7.60 -0.81
CA TYR A 246 -2.38 -6.47 -0.36
C TYR A 246 -3.18 -5.86 -1.51
N LEU A 247 -4.51 -5.89 -1.44
CA LEU A 247 -5.37 -5.20 -2.41
C LEU A 247 -5.72 -3.80 -1.89
N MET A 248 -5.22 -2.78 -2.59
CA MET A 248 -5.33 -1.39 -2.15
C MET A 248 -6.70 -0.80 -2.47
N GLY A 249 -7.33 -0.15 -1.50
CA GLY A 249 -8.53 0.69 -1.67
C GLY A 249 -9.88 -0.05 -1.77
N VAL A 250 -9.91 -1.37 -1.56
CA VAL A 250 -11.12 -2.19 -1.68
C VAL A 250 -11.78 -2.43 -0.32
N GLY A 251 -13.07 -2.10 -0.20
CA GLY A 251 -13.78 -2.14 1.08
C GLY A 251 -15.20 -2.67 1.10
N ARG A 252 -15.87 -2.89 -0.04
CA ARG A 252 -17.23 -3.45 0.02
C ARG A 252 -17.14 -4.90 0.50
N PRO A 253 -18.03 -5.36 1.40
CA PRO A 253 -17.95 -6.72 1.94
C PRO A 253 -17.89 -7.82 0.89
N VAL A 254 -18.68 -7.67 -0.19
CA VAL A 254 -18.67 -8.63 -1.31
C VAL A 254 -17.33 -8.63 -2.05
N ASP A 255 -16.76 -7.44 -2.30
CA ASP A 255 -15.48 -7.30 -2.99
C ASP A 255 -14.33 -7.90 -2.17
N ILE A 256 -14.36 -7.74 -0.83
CA ILE A 256 -13.39 -8.37 0.08
C ILE A 256 -13.48 -9.89 -0.02
N ILE A 257 -14.69 -10.47 0.05
CA ILE A 257 -14.88 -11.93 -0.05
C ILE A 257 -14.37 -12.45 -1.40
N GLU A 258 -14.74 -11.80 -2.50
CA GLU A 258 -14.32 -12.18 -3.85
C GLU A 258 -12.80 -12.10 -4.03
N ALA A 259 -12.15 -11.09 -3.44
CA ALA A 259 -10.70 -10.95 -3.46
C ALA A 259 -9.99 -11.98 -2.56
N VAL A 260 -10.56 -12.32 -1.40
CA VAL A 260 -10.05 -13.40 -0.54
C VAL A 260 -10.11 -14.74 -1.27
N LEU A 261 -11.21 -15.05 -1.97
CA LEU A 261 -11.32 -16.26 -2.80
C LEU A 261 -10.26 -16.33 -3.91
N ARG A 262 -9.68 -15.19 -4.28
CA ARG A 262 -8.59 -15.04 -5.26
C ARG A 262 -7.21 -14.91 -4.63
N GLY A 263 -7.12 -15.04 -3.31
CA GLY A 263 -5.86 -15.15 -2.56
C GLY A 263 -5.23 -13.84 -2.14
N ILE A 264 -6.03 -12.79 -1.94
CA ILE A 264 -5.61 -11.55 -1.27
C ILE A 264 -5.68 -11.72 0.26
N ASP A 265 -4.68 -11.16 0.96
CA ASP A 265 -4.51 -11.29 2.41
C ASP A 265 -4.79 -9.99 3.18
N LEU A 266 -4.62 -8.82 2.56
CA LEU A 266 -4.75 -7.52 3.23
C LEU A 266 -5.63 -6.58 2.41
N PHE A 267 -6.41 -5.74 3.10
CA PHE A 267 -7.34 -4.78 2.54
C PHE A 267 -7.34 -3.47 3.32
N ASP A 268 -7.68 -2.37 2.66
CA ASP A 268 -7.97 -1.09 3.29
C ASP A 268 -9.10 -0.38 2.55
N CYS A 269 -9.92 0.39 3.26
CA CYS A 269 -10.86 1.31 2.63
C CYS A 269 -11.39 2.33 3.64
N VAL A 270 -11.65 3.55 3.16
CA VAL A 270 -12.33 4.57 3.96
C VAL A 270 -13.84 4.35 4.08
N MET A 271 -14.44 3.46 3.26
CA MET A 271 -15.90 3.31 3.18
C MET A 271 -16.62 3.14 4.54
N PRO A 272 -16.08 2.42 5.55
CA PRO A 272 -16.74 2.31 6.85
C PRO A 272 -16.75 3.61 7.71
N THR A 273 -15.95 4.63 7.37
CA THR A 273 -15.71 5.83 8.19
C THR A 273 -15.80 7.14 7.41
#